data_AF-A0ABC9TWY7-F1
#
_entry.id   AF-A0ABC9TWY7-F1
#
_cell.length_a   1.000
_cell.length_b   1.000
_cell.length_c   1.000
_cell.angle_alpha   90.00
_cell.angle_beta   90.00
_cell.angle_gamma   90.00
#
_symmetry.space_group_name_H-M   'P 1'
#
loop_
_entity.id
_entity.type
_entity.pdbx_description
1 polymer ?
#
loop_
_entity_poly.entity_id
_entity_poly.type
_entity_poly.pdbx_seq_one_letter_code
_entity_poly.pdbx_strand_id
1 'polypeptide(L)'
;MIDAREVVAIINMFNIEKYDAQTHPMQAYSSKAKMLELYLQDPEFYRKFVNVMPDIFDLYDQIEMEFADAYNSAGGRYGRKKYSGHKDDSTVGKSKFGMHDLKYKIPDGFMYPVVAAFRSYLQYNEETDKYEWRNGIRPEDIWNDCKKELTSSIMNFASSIGDNPNAVGKDTNIWDLAYMKVELAKRRE
;
A
#
# COMPACT_ATOMS: atom_id res chain seq x y z
N MET A 1 -6.73 -10.07 15.23
CA MET A 1 -7.81 -9.10 15.51
C MET A 1 -7.47 -7.84 14.74
N ILE A 2 -8.35 -7.41 13.84
CA ILE A 2 -8.15 -6.21 13.02
C ILE A 2 -8.56 -4.99 13.86
N ASP A 3 -7.68 -3.99 13.95
CA ASP A 3 -7.98 -2.73 14.61
C ASP A 3 -8.80 -1.84 13.67
N ALA A 4 -9.99 -1.39 14.10
CA ALA A 4 -10.83 -0.50 13.30
C ALA A 4 -10.10 0.79 12.87
N ARG A 5 -9.15 1.29 13.67
CA ARG A 5 -8.34 2.46 13.34
C ARG A 5 -7.41 2.21 12.16
N GLU A 6 -7.01 0.96 11.95
CA GLU A 6 -6.18 0.56 10.82
C GLU A 6 -6.97 0.52 9.52
N VAL A 7 -8.20 -0.02 9.57
CA VAL A 7 -9.17 0.05 8.45
C VAL A 7 -9.35 1.50 8.02
N VAL A 8 -9.65 2.39 8.96
CA VAL A 8 -9.81 3.82 8.68
C VAL A 8 -8.52 4.44 8.14
N ALA A 9 -7.36 4.09 8.69
CA ALA A 9 -6.08 4.60 8.21
C ALA A 9 -5.81 4.20 6.76
N ILE A 10 -6.10 2.94 6.39
CA ILE A 10 -5.89 2.45 5.03
C ILE A 10 -6.81 3.17 4.05
N ILE A 11 -8.09 3.32 4.36
CA ILE A 11 -9.02 4.06 3.49
C ILE A 11 -8.63 5.54 3.37
N ASN A 12 -8.15 6.15 4.46
CA ASN A 12 -7.69 7.54 4.42
C ASN A 12 -6.51 7.74 3.46
N MET A 13 -5.65 6.72 3.25
CA MET A 13 -4.57 6.80 2.26
C MET A 13 -5.06 7.05 0.83
N PHE A 14 -6.32 6.73 0.54
CA PHE A 14 -6.95 6.90 -0.77
C PHE A 14 -7.74 8.19 -0.90
N ASN A 15 -7.71 9.09 0.10
CA ASN A 15 -8.34 10.40 0.02
C ASN A 15 -7.61 11.31 -0.98
N ILE A 16 -8.04 11.28 -2.24
CA ILE A 16 -7.45 12.08 -3.33
C ILE A 16 -7.83 13.57 -3.30
N GLU A 17 -8.79 13.99 -2.45
CA GLU A 17 -9.01 15.42 -2.17
C GLU A 17 -7.92 16.01 -1.27
N LYS A 18 -7.32 15.17 -0.40
CA LYS A 18 -6.28 15.58 0.55
C LYS A 18 -4.87 15.25 0.09
N TYR A 19 -4.71 14.20 -0.72
CA TYR A 19 -3.42 13.64 -1.09
C TYR A 19 -3.26 13.55 -2.60
N ASP A 20 -2.20 14.13 -3.12
CA ASP A 20 -1.85 14.15 -4.53
C ASP A 20 -0.44 13.61 -4.76
N ALA A 21 0.14 13.86 -5.93
CA ALA A 21 1.51 13.43 -6.27
C ALA A 21 2.60 14.06 -5.39
N GLN A 22 2.32 15.17 -4.69
CA GLN A 22 3.29 15.91 -3.86
C GLN A 22 2.98 15.84 -2.36
N THR A 23 1.74 15.53 -2.00
CA THR A 23 1.24 15.46 -0.63
C THR A 23 0.80 14.04 -0.31
N HIS A 24 1.59 13.33 0.50
CA HIS A 24 1.40 11.91 0.78
C HIS A 24 0.73 11.61 2.13
N PRO A 25 -0.03 10.50 2.26
CA PRO A 25 -0.74 10.13 3.48
C PRO A 25 0.17 9.50 4.56
N MET A 26 1.34 10.09 4.81
CA MET A 26 2.31 9.61 5.81
C MET A 26 1.74 9.58 7.23
N GLN A 27 0.73 10.43 7.49
CA GLN A 27 0.05 10.45 8.78
C GLN A 27 -0.76 9.18 9.05
N ALA A 28 -1.19 8.46 8.01
CA ALA A 28 -1.84 7.16 8.16
C ALA A 28 -0.92 6.12 8.79
N TYR A 29 0.37 6.16 8.43
CA TYR A 29 1.40 5.32 9.04
C TYR A 29 1.74 5.77 10.46
N SER A 30 1.95 7.08 10.66
CA SER A 30 2.47 7.60 11.93
C SER A 30 1.43 7.80 13.04
N SER A 31 0.13 7.94 12.71
CA SER A 31 -0.92 8.15 13.71
C SER A 31 -2.29 7.63 13.29
N LYS A 32 -2.57 6.36 13.63
CA LYS A 32 -3.90 5.74 13.51
C LYS A 32 -4.99 6.49 14.29
N ALA A 33 -4.63 7.08 15.44
CA ALA A 33 -5.56 7.89 16.24
C ALA A 33 -6.02 9.14 15.47
N LYS A 34 -5.11 9.81 14.74
CA LYS A 34 -5.48 10.97 13.92
C LYS A 34 -6.34 10.58 12.73
N MET A 35 -6.12 9.40 12.14
CA MET A 35 -6.97 8.89 11.08
C MET A 35 -8.39 8.64 11.56
N LEU A 36 -8.55 8.06 12.75
CA LEU A 36 -9.86 7.90 13.37
C LEU A 36 -10.54 9.26 13.64
N GLU A 37 -9.80 10.25 14.14
CA GLU A 37 -10.35 11.60 14.36
C GLU A 37 -10.88 12.22 13.06
N LEU A 38 -10.12 12.13 11.96
CA LEU A 38 -10.55 12.62 10.64
C LEU A 38 -11.80 11.89 10.13
N TYR A 39 -11.90 10.59 10.38
CA TYR A 39 -13.11 9.82 10.04
C TYR A 39 -14.32 10.28 10.84
N LEU A 40 -14.17 10.48 12.15
CA LEU A 40 -15.27 10.90 13.01
C LEU A 40 -15.77 12.32 12.73
N GLN A 41 -14.94 13.17 12.11
CA GLN A 41 -15.33 14.52 11.68
C GLN A 41 -16.30 14.51 10.50
N ASP A 42 -16.11 13.59 9.55
CA ASP A 42 -16.98 13.44 8.39
C ASP A 42 -17.05 11.98 7.93
N PRO A 43 -17.87 11.14 8.58
CA PRO A 43 -18.02 9.73 8.19
C PRO A 43 -18.67 9.56 6.81
N GLU A 44 -19.50 10.51 6.37
CA GLU A 44 -20.23 10.44 5.10
C GLU A 44 -19.28 10.58 3.91
N PHE A 45 -18.23 11.39 4.03
CA PHE A 45 -17.13 11.41 3.07
C PHE A 45 -16.56 10.01 2.80
N TYR A 46 -16.41 9.17 3.83
CA TYR A 46 -15.84 7.83 3.65
C TYR A 46 -16.81 6.85 2.98
N ARG A 47 -18.12 7.14 2.95
CA ARG A 47 -19.09 6.37 2.15
C ARG A 47 -18.87 6.53 0.65
N LYS A 48 -18.09 7.52 0.21
CA LYS A 48 -17.71 7.68 -1.19
C LYS A 48 -16.80 6.55 -1.68
N PHE A 49 -16.08 5.87 -0.79
CA PHE A 49 -15.17 4.77 -1.13
C PHE A 49 -15.84 3.39 -1.18
N VAL A 50 -17.12 3.26 -0.87
CA VAL A 50 -17.77 1.95 -0.67
C VAL A 50 -17.60 0.99 -1.85
N ASN A 51 -17.54 1.50 -3.08
CA ASN A 51 -17.37 0.69 -4.30
C ASN A 51 -15.95 0.18 -4.51
N VAL A 52 -14.94 0.89 -4.01
CA VAL A 52 -13.50 0.55 -4.20
C VAL A 52 -12.88 -0.05 -2.95
N MET A 53 -13.56 0.04 -1.81
CA MET A 53 -13.07 -0.42 -0.51
C MET A 53 -12.70 -1.91 -0.47
N PRO A 54 -13.50 -2.84 -1.04
CA PRO A 54 -13.09 -4.24 -1.14
C PRO A 54 -11.77 -4.40 -1.90
N ASP A 55 -11.66 -3.80 -3.09
CA ASP A 55 -10.47 -3.87 -3.92
C ASP A 55 -9.22 -3.32 -3.23
N ILE A 56 -9.36 -2.29 -2.38
CA ILE A 56 -8.25 -1.73 -1.59
C ILE A 56 -7.70 -2.77 -0.59
N PHE A 57 -8.58 -3.54 0.07
CA PHE A 57 -8.16 -4.54 1.04
C PHE A 57 -7.65 -5.82 0.37
N ASP A 58 -8.26 -6.22 -0.75
CA ASP A 58 -7.76 -7.32 -1.58
C ASP A 58 -6.36 -7.00 -2.14
N LEU A 59 -6.16 -5.77 -2.62
CA LEU A 59 -4.84 -5.26 -3.02
C LEU A 59 -3.85 -5.28 -1.86
N TYR A 60 -4.27 -4.89 -0.65
CA TYR A 60 -3.40 -4.91 0.53
C TYR A 60 -2.89 -6.33 0.80
N ASP A 61 -3.77 -7.32 0.84
CA ASP A 61 -3.37 -8.72 1.03
C ASP A 61 -2.49 -9.21 -0.12
N GLN A 62 -2.84 -8.88 -1.38
CA GLN A 62 -2.06 -9.32 -2.54
C GLN A 62 -0.63 -8.78 -2.46
N ILE A 63 -0.46 -7.50 -2.14
CA ILE A 63 0.87 -6.91 -1.93
C ILE A 63 1.57 -7.62 -0.77
N GLU A 64 0.89 -7.84 0.36
CA GLU A 64 1.50 -8.49 1.53
C GLU A 64 2.01 -9.90 1.21
N MET A 65 1.24 -10.67 0.44
CA MET A 65 1.60 -12.01 -0.01
C MET A 65 2.74 -12.00 -1.02
N GLU A 66 2.74 -11.06 -1.97
CA GLU A 66 3.62 -11.12 -3.13
C GLU A 66 4.87 -10.23 -3.03
N PHE A 67 4.93 -9.26 -2.11
CA PHE A 67 5.99 -8.24 -2.06
C PHE A 67 7.39 -8.86 -2.02
N ALA A 68 7.59 -9.81 -1.11
CA ALA A 68 8.89 -10.47 -0.93
C ALA A 68 9.29 -11.29 -2.17
N ASP A 69 8.34 -12.02 -2.75
CA ASP A 69 8.58 -12.87 -3.92
C ASP A 69 8.81 -12.03 -5.18
N ALA A 70 8.10 -10.91 -5.34
CA ALA A 70 8.34 -9.94 -6.40
C ALA A 70 9.77 -9.39 -6.32
N TYR A 71 10.22 -8.97 -5.13
CA TYR A 71 11.59 -8.51 -4.93
C TYR A 71 12.63 -9.62 -5.18
N ASN A 72 12.39 -10.83 -4.66
CA ASN A 72 13.27 -11.98 -4.88
C ASN A 72 13.41 -12.34 -6.37
N SER A 73 12.29 -12.33 -7.10
CA SER A 73 12.26 -12.61 -8.54
C SER A 73 13.01 -11.58 -9.39
N ALA A 74 13.21 -10.37 -8.85
CA ALA A 74 14.02 -9.32 -9.46
C ALA A 74 15.51 -9.38 -9.04
N GLY A 75 15.94 -10.46 -8.37
CA GLY A 75 17.32 -10.66 -7.91
C GLY A 75 17.58 -10.27 -6.45
N GLY A 76 16.55 -9.77 -5.75
CA GLY A 76 16.60 -9.47 -4.33
C GLY A 76 16.75 -10.71 -3.44
N ARG A 77 17.03 -10.48 -2.15
CA ARG A 77 17.09 -11.54 -1.12
C ARG A 77 16.33 -11.11 0.13
N TYR A 78 15.01 -11.02 0.04
CA TYR A 78 14.13 -10.55 1.13
C TYR A 78 14.30 -11.36 2.41
N GLY A 79 14.46 -12.69 2.31
CA GLY A 79 14.63 -13.57 3.48
C GLY A 79 15.87 -13.25 4.34
N ARG A 80 16.84 -12.48 3.83
CA ARG A 80 18.01 -12.03 4.60
C ARG A 80 17.73 -10.79 5.47
N LYS A 81 16.58 -10.15 5.26
CA LYS A 81 16.20 -8.94 6.00
C LYS A 81 15.82 -9.32 7.43
N LYS A 82 16.29 -8.56 8.41
CA LYS A 82 16.07 -8.82 9.85
C LYS A 82 14.59 -8.86 10.23
N TYR A 83 13.75 -8.12 9.51
CA TYR A 83 12.31 -8.03 9.73
C TYR A 83 11.49 -9.04 8.90
N SER A 84 12.13 -9.83 8.02
CA SER A 84 11.43 -10.76 7.13
C SER A 84 10.73 -11.89 7.89
N GLY A 85 11.21 -12.22 9.09
CA GLY A 85 10.70 -13.33 9.89
C GLY A 85 10.88 -14.70 9.24
N HIS A 86 11.64 -14.82 8.15
CA HIS A 86 11.78 -16.02 7.34
C HIS A 86 12.34 -17.20 8.15
N LYS A 87 11.77 -18.38 7.92
CA LYS A 87 12.13 -19.65 8.59
C LYS A 87 11.97 -20.81 7.59
N ASP A 88 12.96 -21.05 6.73
CA ASP A 88 13.07 -22.21 5.85
C ASP A 88 11.72 -22.65 5.21
N ASP A 89 11.08 -21.72 4.49
CA ASP A 89 9.78 -21.88 3.81
C ASP A 89 8.54 -22.19 4.68
N SER A 90 8.66 -22.17 6.01
CA SER A 90 7.50 -22.30 6.91
C SER A 90 6.61 -21.05 6.90
N THR A 91 5.33 -21.24 7.22
CA THR A 91 4.39 -20.15 7.46
C THR A 91 4.80 -19.34 8.69
N VAL A 92 5.05 -18.04 8.52
CA VAL A 92 5.52 -17.12 9.57
C VAL A 92 4.43 -16.19 10.10
N GLY A 93 3.26 -16.21 9.47
CA GLY A 93 2.11 -15.39 9.79
C GLY A 93 0.94 -15.60 8.83
N LYS A 94 -0.09 -14.81 9.02
CA LYS A 94 -1.26 -14.74 8.14
C LYS A 94 -1.39 -13.33 7.56
N SER A 95 -1.86 -13.21 6.32
CA SER A 95 -2.17 -11.92 5.71
C SER A 95 -3.27 -11.22 6.51
N LYS A 96 -3.23 -9.90 6.52
CA LYS A 96 -3.98 -9.09 7.50
C LYS A 96 -5.49 -9.22 7.37
N PHE A 97 -6.03 -9.23 6.16
CA PHE A 97 -7.47 -9.21 5.93
C PHE A 97 -8.02 -10.58 5.48
N GLY A 98 -7.31 -11.24 4.58
CA GLY A 98 -7.71 -12.51 3.95
C GLY A 98 -7.20 -13.75 4.66
N MET A 99 -6.34 -13.61 5.68
CA MET A 99 -5.82 -14.71 6.51
C MET A 99 -5.07 -15.80 5.72
N HIS A 100 -4.46 -15.42 4.60
CA HIS A 100 -3.63 -16.29 3.77
C HIS A 100 -2.29 -16.59 4.45
N ASP A 101 -1.70 -17.77 4.22
CA ASP A 101 -0.39 -18.08 4.79
C ASP A 101 0.71 -17.20 4.20
N LEU A 102 1.55 -16.63 5.07
CA LEU A 102 2.70 -15.82 4.67
C LEU A 102 4.00 -16.55 4.92
N LYS A 103 4.91 -16.54 3.94
CA LYS A 103 6.30 -17.00 4.07
C LYS A 103 7.25 -15.92 4.61
N TYR A 104 6.83 -14.67 4.49
CA TYR A 104 7.58 -13.49 4.90
C TYR A 104 6.66 -12.50 5.61
N LYS A 105 7.18 -11.82 6.62
CA LYS A 105 6.53 -10.66 7.23
C LYS A 105 6.89 -9.41 6.43
N ILE A 106 5.88 -8.62 6.06
CA ILE A 106 6.06 -7.33 5.41
C ILE A 106 5.66 -6.24 6.41
N PRO A 107 6.61 -5.43 6.92
CA PRO A 107 6.27 -4.37 7.86
C PRO A 107 5.38 -3.28 7.25
N ASP A 108 4.50 -2.69 8.08
CA ASP A 108 3.61 -1.60 7.67
C ASP A 108 4.35 -0.40 7.04
N GLY A 109 5.60 -0.16 7.45
CA GLY A 109 6.43 0.90 6.88
C GLY A 109 6.75 0.73 5.39
N PHE A 110 6.67 -0.49 4.86
CA PHE A 110 6.72 -0.76 3.43
C PHE A 110 5.32 -0.84 2.82
N MET A 111 4.38 -1.51 3.51
CA MET A 111 3.02 -1.70 3.01
C MET A 111 2.31 -0.37 2.74
N TYR A 112 2.38 0.58 3.67
CA TYR A 112 1.60 1.82 3.59
C TYR A 112 1.99 2.68 2.38
N PRO A 113 3.28 3.00 2.13
CA PRO A 113 3.68 3.72 0.92
C PRO A 113 3.25 3.01 -0.38
N VAL A 114 3.42 1.69 -0.43
CA VAL A 114 3.14 0.89 -1.64
C VAL A 114 1.65 0.82 -1.93
N VAL A 115 0.82 0.52 -0.92
CA VAL A 115 -0.65 0.47 -1.07
C VAL A 115 -1.20 1.84 -1.40
N ALA A 116 -0.76 2.90 -0.71
CA ALA A 116 -1.24 4.26 -0.92
C ALA A 116 -0.93 4.79 -2.33
N ALA A 117 0.11 4.28 -3.00
CA ALA A 117 0.49 4.70 -4.35
C ALA A 117 -0.62 4.42 -5.38
N PHE A 118 -1.46 3.40 -5.16
CA PHE A 118 -2.56 3.03 -6.06
C PHE A 118 -3.69 4.06 -6.09
N ARG A 119 -3.74 5.00 -5.14
CA ARG A 119 -4.66 6.16 -5.21
C ARG A 119 -4.45 7.00 -6.48
N SER A 120 -3.29 6.90 -7.13
CA SER A 120 -3.03 7.53 -8.45
C SER A 120 -4.01 7.08 -9.53
N TYR A 121 -4.64 5.91 -9.38
CA TYR A 121 -5.65 5.39 -10.29
C TYR A 121 -7.08 5.56 -9.79
N LEU A 122 -7.32 6.25 -8.68
CA LEU A 122 -8.67 6.64 -8.31
C LEU A 122 -9.08 7.91 -9.06
N GLN A 123 -10.38 7.99 -9.33
CA GLN A 123 -11.06 9.21 -9.75
C GLN A 123 -12.38 9.34 -8.99
N TYR A 124 -12.84 10.58 -8.86
CA TYR A 124 -14.14 10.87 -8.29
C TYR A 124 -15.17 10.98 -9.41
N ASN A 125 -16.30 10.27 -9.26
CA ASN A 125 -17.42 10.29 -10.18
C ASN A 125 -18.53 11.18 -9.60
N GLU A 126 -18.72 12.35 -10.19
CA GLU A 126 -19.71 13.34 -9.74
C GLU A 126 -21.16 12.86 -9.92
N GLU A 127 -21.44 11.98 -10.89
CA GLU A 127 -22.80 11.47 -11.13
C GLU A 127 -23.25 10.48 -10.05
N THR A 128 -22.32 9.67 -9.54
CA THR A 128 -22.61 8.65 -8.52
C THR A 128 -22.29 9.09 -7.10
N ASP A 129 -21.54 10.19 -6.92
CA ASP A 129 -20.94 10.63 -5.65
C ASP A 129 -20.09 9.50 -5.00
N LYS A 130 -19.26 8.86 -5.83
CA LYS A 130 -18.38 7.75 -5.44
C LYS A 130 -16.99 7.88 -6.06
N TYR A 131 -16.01 7.30 -5.39
CA TYR A 131 -14.72 7.01 -6.00
C TYR A 131 -14.80 5.73 -6.82
N GLU A 132 -14.08 5.72 -7.94
CA GLU A 132 -13.95 4.58 -8.84
C GLU A 132 -12.52 4.49 -9.38
N TRP A 133 -12.13 3.30 -9.83
CA TRP A 133 -10.86 3.12 -10.51
C TRP A 133 -10.94 3.65 -11.95
N ARG A 134 -9.97 4.47 -12.35
CA ARG A 134 -9.89 5.11 -13.67
C ARG A 134 -10.05 4.10 -14.79
N ASN A 135 -10.98 4.35 -15.70
CA ASN A 135 -11.27 3.47 -16.85
C ASN A 135 -11.60 2.01 -16.47
N GLY A 136 -12.11 1.77 -15.25
CA GLY A 136 -12.46 0.42 -14.78
C GLY A 136 -11.27 -0.52 -14.56
N ILE A 137 -10.06 0.03 -14.48
CA ILE A 137 -8.84 -0.73 -14.22
C ILE A 137 -8.87 -1.36 -12.83
N ARG A 138 -8.51 -2.64 -12.70
CA ARG A 138 -8.39 -3.24 -11.37
C ARG A 138 -7.01 -2.94 -10.78
N PRO A 139 -6.90 -2.63 -9.47
CA PRO A 139 -5.61 -2.37 -8.84
C PRO A 139 -4.65 -3.58 -8.90
N GLU A 140 -5.18 -4.80 -8.87
CA GLU A 140 -4.39 -6.02 -9.03
C GLU A 140 -3.63 -6.08 -10.37
N ASP A 141 -4.25 -5.58 -11.45
CA ASP A 141 -3.65 -5.58 -12.78
C ASP A 141 -2.45 -4.62 -12.80
N ILE A 142 -2.61 -3.43 -12.20
CA ILE A 142 -1.53 -2.45 -12.03
C ILE A 142 -0.39 -3.04 -11.17
N TRP A 143 -0.73 -3.74 -10.08
CA TRP A 143 0.27 -4.38 -9.23
C TRP A 143 1.05 -5.43 -10.02
N ASN A 144 0.37 -6.28 -10.79
CA ASN A 144 1.03 -7.28 -11.63
C ASN A 144 1.99 -6.66 -12.65
N ASP A 145 1.64 -5.52 -13.23
CA ASP A 145 2.45 -4.81 -14.20
C ASP A 145 3.73 -4.21 -13.59
N CYS A 146 3.67 -3.69 -12.36
CA CYS A 146 4.78 -2.94 -11.76
C CYS A 146 5.50 -3.62 -10.58
N LYS A 147 4.98 -4.71 -9.99
CA LYS A 147 5.46 -5.25 -8.71
C LYS A 147 6.95 -5.50 -8.63
N LYS A 148 7.57 -6.05 -9.69
CA LYS A 148 9.01 -6.33 -9.70
C LYS A 148 9.84 -5.04 -9.63
N GLU A 149 9.50 -4.07 -10.47
CA GLU A 149 10.20 -2.78 -10.55
C GLU A 149 9.96 -1.94 -9.28
N LEU A 150 8.71 -1.91 -8.81
CA LEU A 150 8.28 -1.19 -7.61
C LEU A 150 8.99 -1.73 -6.36
N THR A 151 8.88 -3.03 -6.09
CA THR A 151 9.50 -3.64 -4.90
C THR A 151 11.02 -3.50 -4.91
N SER A 152 11.67 -3.68 -6.07
CA SER A 152 13.11 -3.46 -6.22
C SER A 152 13.53 -2.02 -5.91
N SER A 153 12.81 -1.05 -6.45
CA SER A 153 13.10 0.38 -6.24
C SER A 153 12.98 0.76 -4.77
N ILE A 154 11.90 0.32 -4.11
CA ILE A 154 11.64 0.56 -2.70
C ILE A 154 12.69 -0.11 -1.82
N MET A 155 13.03 -1.37 -2.09
CA MET A 155 14.01 -2.11 -1.27
C MET A 155 15.44 -1.59 -1.45
N ASN A 156 15.80 -1.12 -2.64
CA ASN A 156 17.10 -0.50 -2.90
C ASN A 156 17.22 0.84 -2.18
N PHE A 157 16.18 1.68 -2.23
CA PHE A 157 16.16 2.94 -1.48
C PHE A 157 16.15 2.68 0.03
N ALA A 158 15.32 1.75 0.52
CA ALA A 158 15.31 1.39 1.94
C ALA A 158 16.70 0.97 2.43
N SER A 159 17.45 0.25 1.60
CA SER A 159 18.83 -0.17 1.94
C SER A 159 19.80 1.02 2.01
N SER A 160 19.61 2.09 1.22
CA SER A 160 20.46 3.28 1.29
C SER A 160 20.19 4.15 2.53
N ILE A 161 19.00 4.05 3.12
CA ILE A 161 18.60 4.76 4.35
C ILE A 161 18.66 3.89 5.62
N GLY A 162 19.41 2.79 5.58
CA GLY A 162 19.71 1.96 6.75
C GLY A 162 18.76 0.76 6.97
N ASP A 163 17.89 0.45 6.01
CA ASP A 163 17.07 -0.77 5.96
C ASP A 163 16.19 -0.94 7.22
N ASN A 164 15.61 0.16 7.69
CA ASN A 164 14.75 0.22 8.86
C ASN A 164 13.29 0.51 8.46
N PRO A 165 12.33 -0.39 8.72
CA PRO A 165 10.95 -0.20 8.27
C PRO A 165 10.28 1.07 8.81
N ASN A 166 10.60 1.49 10.04
CA ASN A 166 10.02 2.71 10.61
C ASN A 166 10.59 3.98 9.99
N ALA A 167 11.87 3.98 9.60
CA ALA A 167 12.45 5.07 8.81
C ALA A 167 11.80 5.13 7.43
N VAL A 168 11.65 3.98 6.76
CA VAL A 168 11.02 3.87 5.43
C VAL A 168 9.60 4.44 5.43
N GLY A 169 8.76 4.05 6.40
CA GLY A 169 7.38 4.55 6.49
C GLY A 169 7.27 6.05 6.78
N LYS A 170 8.35 6.69 7.26
CA LYS A 170 8.45 8.12 7.57
C LYS A 170 9.26 8.92 6.55
N ASP A 171 9.76 8.30 5.50
CA ASP A 171 10.57 8.97 4.47
C ASP A 171 9.72 9.34 3.26
N THR A 172 9.49 10.64 3.02
CA THR A 172 8.66 11.11 1.91
C THR A 172 9.11 10.59 0.55
N ASN A 173 10.41 10.44 0.31
CA ASN A 173 10.94 10.01 -0.99
C ASN A 173 10.53 8.56 -1.33
N ILE A 174 10.31 7.71 -0.32
CA ILE A 174 9.77 6.36 -0.52
C ILE A 174 8.33 6.42 -1.03
N TRP A 175 7.53 7.33 -0.47
CA TRP A 175 6.14 7.54 -0.91
C TRP A 175 6.09 8.14 -2.32
N ASP A 176 6.96 9.12 -2.62
CA ASP A 176 7.10 9.72 -3.96
C ASP A 176 7.49 8.64 -4.97
N LEU A 177 8.50 7.84 -4.65
CA LEU A 177 8.99 6.76 -5.49
C LEU A 177 7.91 5.72 -5.75
N ALA A 178 7.18 5.30 -4.72
CA ALA A 178 6.08 4.35 -4.86
C ALA A 178 4.98 4.92 -5.77
N TYR A 179 4.56 6.15 -5.52
CA TYR A 179 3.52 6.84 -6.30
C TYR A 179 3.92 6.93 -7.78
N MET A 180 5.11 7.44 -8.08
CA MET A 180 5.61 7.57 -9.45
C MET A 180 5.69 6.22 -10.17
N LYS A 181 6.18 5.16 -9.50
CA LYS A 181 6.29 3.83 -10.12
C LYS A 181 4.93 3.23 -10.46
N VAL A 182 3.95 3.41 -9.59
CA VAL A 182 2.58 2.94 -9.82
C VAL A 182 1.91 3.77 -10.93
N GLU A 183 1.98 5.10 -10.87
CA GLU A 183 1.40 6.00 -11.88
C GLU A 183 1.91 5.72 -13.31
N LEU A 184 3.18 5.32 -13.45
CA LEU A 184 3.79 5.02 -14.74
C LEU A 184 3.46 3.62 -15.29
N ALA A 185 2.92 2.70 -14.48
CA ALA A 185 2.74 1.29 -14.82
C ALA A 185 1.90 1.08 -16.10
N LYS A 186 0.87 1.89 -16.32
CA LYS A 186 -0.06 1.78 -17.46
C LYS A 186 0.21 2.75 -18.62
N ARG A 187 1.24 3.59 -18.55
CA ARG A 187 1.65 4.44 -19.69
C ARG A 187 2.45 3.67 -20.76
N ARG A 188 2.47 2.33 -20.68
CA ARG A 188 3.23 1.42 -21.56
C ARG A 188 2.34 0.65 -22.55
N GLU A 189 1.14 1.16 -22.84
CA GLU A 189 0.35 0.75 -24.02
C GLU A 189 0.77 1.54 -25.26
#